data_AF-A0A2W6Z851-F1
#
_entry.id   AF-A0A2W6Z851-F1
#
_cell.length_a   1.000
_cell.length_b   1.000
_cell.length_c   1.000
_cell.angle_alpha   90.00
_cell.angle_beta   90.00
_cell.angle_gamma   90.00
#
_symmetry.space_group_name_H-M   'P 1'
#
loop_
_entity.id
_entity.type
_entity.pdbx_description
1 polymer ?
#
loop_
_entity_poly.entity_id
_entity_poly.type
_entity_poly.pdbx_seq_one_letter_code
_entity_poly.pdbx_strand_id
1 'polypeptide(L)' 'MIDDPPQGSNCVIEFGDGVVIVAGARTDGDAHLLDIPAYRTARGSNVGPGEWRVARSPRGGWRAHPRR' A
#
# COMPACT_ATOMS: atom_id res chain seq x y z
N MET A 1 -12.58 22.66 0.25
CA MET A 1 -11.59 22.04 1.14
C MET A 1 -10.87 20.99 0.33
N ILE A 2 -9.62 21.26 -0.05
CA ILE A 2 -8.73 20.20 -0.53
C ILE A 2 -8.19 19.57 0.74
N ASP A 3 -8.53 18.31 0.95
CA ASP A 3 -7.98 17.48 2.03
C ASP A 3 -6.46 17.45 1.85
N ASP A 4 -5.72 17.91 2.86
CA ASP A 4 -4.26 17.85 2.87
C ASP A 4 -3.87 16.38 2.75
N PRO A 5 -3.08 15.96 1.75
CA PRO A 5 -2.73 14.56 1.61
C PRO A 5 -2.08 14.10 2.93
N PRO A 6 -2.48 12.94 3.49
CA PRO A 6 -1.94 12.46 4.74
C PRO A 6 -0.42 12.46 4.65
N GLN A 7 0.25 12.96 5.70
CA GLN A 7 1.68 13.33 5.76
C GLN A 7 2.66 12.16 5.63
N GLY A 8 2.42 11.26 4.68
CA GLY A 8 3.32 10.21 4.23
C GLY A 8 3.94 10.60 2.90
N SER A 9 5.17 10.17 2.69
CA SER A 9 5.82 10.26 1.38
C SER A 9 5.03 9.42 0.37
N ASN A 10 4.85 9.92 -0.85
CA ASN A 10 4.30 9.09 -1.92
C ASN A 10 5.24 7.93 -2.22
N CYS A 11 4.69 6.75 -2.48
CA CYS A 11 5.42 5.59 -2.97
C CYS A 11 4.77 5.02 -4.23
N VAL A 12 5.55 4.25 -4.99
CA VAL A 12 5.06 3.47 -6.12
C VAL A 12 4.88 2.03 -5.66
N ILE A 13 3.72 1.45 -5.96
CA ILE A 13 3.43 0.04 -5.73
C ILE A 13 3.24 -0.62 -7.09
N GLU A 14 4.02 -1.67 -7.36
CA GLU A 14 3.82 -2.58 -8.48
C GLU A 14 3.23 -3.89 -7.95
N PHE A 15 2.06 -4.25 -8.46
CA PHE A 15 1.40 -5.52 -8.16
C PHE A 15 1.89 -6.60 -9.13
N GLY A 16 1.86 -7.86 -8.70
CA GLY A 16 2.33 -8.99 -9.51
C GLY A 16 1.50 -9.26 -10.78
N ASP A 17 0.35 -8.59 -10.96
CA ASP A 17 -0.42 -8.61 -12.20
C ASP A 17 -0.01 -7.49 -13.18
N GLY A 18 1.01 -6.69 -12.85
CA GLY A 18 1.56 -5.61 -13.68
C GLY A 18 0.90 -4.25 -13.45
N VAL A 19 -0.08 -4.14 -12.55
CA VAL A 19 -0.67 -2.85 -12.20
C VAL A 19 0.31 -2.03 -11.36
N VAL A 20 0.47 -0.76 -11.71
CA VAL A 20 1.30 0.20 -10.98
C VAL A 20 0.43 1.34 -10.47
N ILE A 21 0.56 1.67 -9.19
CA ILE A 21 -0.17 2.78 -8.56
C ILE A 21 0.77 3.67 -7.75
N VAL A 22 0.31 4.89 -7.48
CA VAL A 22 0.90 5.78 -6.47
C VAL A 22 0.06 5.68 -5.21
N ALA A 23 0.71 5.47 -4.08
CA ALA A 23 0.08 5.29 -2.77
C ALA A 23 0.76 6.18 -1.72
N GLY A 24 0.07 6.42 -0.60
CA GLY A 24 0.70 7.05 0.56
C GLY A 24 1.55 6.03 1.32
N ALA A 25 2.71 6.43 1.81
CA ALA A 25 3.54 5.58 2.65
C ALA A 25 4.09 6.32 3.87
N ARG A 26 4.08 5.64 5.01
CA ARG A 26 4.73 6.11 6.25
C ARG A 26 5.45 4.94 6.92
N THR A 27 6.48 5.25 7.71
CA THR A 27 7.19 4.27 8.53
C THR A 27 6.52 4.11 9.90
N ASP A 28 6.45 2.87 10.39
CA ASP A 28 5.95 2.49 11.71
C ASP A 28 6.90 1.45 12.31
N GLY A 29 7.91 1.94 13.04
CA GLY A 29 9.06 1.13 13.46
C GLY A 29 9.78 0.51 12.25
N ASP A 30 9.93 -0.81 12.25
CA ASP A 30 10.54 -1.58 11.14
C ASP A 30 9.54 -1.94 10.03
N ALA A 31 8.34 -1.37 10.04
CA ALA A 31 7.30 -1.60 9.04
C ALA A 31 7.02 -0.36 8.20
N HIS A 32 6.48 -0.59 7.01
CA HIS A 32 5.85 0.42 6.18
C HIS A 32 4.34 0.28 6.28
N LEU A 33 3.65 1.38 6.54
CA LEU A 33 2.22 1.49 6.43
C LEU A 33 1.89 2.18 5.12
N LEU A 34 1.07 1.54 4.32
CA LEU A 34 0.67 1.97 2.98
C LEU A 34 -0.80 2.33 2.99
N ASP A 35 -1.13 3.50 2.49
CA ASP A 35 -2.50 3.91 2.17
C ASP A 35 -2.72 3.66 0.67
N ILE A 36 -3.39 2.54 0.36
CA ILE A 36 -3.61 2.08 -1.00
C ILE A 36 -4.96 2.63 -1.48
N PRO A 37 -5.01 3.49 -2.51
CA PRO A 37 -6.27 3.95 -3.08
C PRO A 37 -6.99 2.82 -3.82
N ALA A 38 -8.27 3.04 -4.14
CA ALA A 38 -9.01 2.13 -5.01
C ALA A 38 -8.29 1.98 -6.35
N TYR A 39 -8.21 0.75 -6.85
CA TYR A 39 -7.55 0.46 -8.12
C TYR A 39 -8.26 -0.66 -8.88
N ARG A 40 -7.89 -0.82 -10.15
CA ARG A 40 -8.39 -1.88 -11.01
C ARG A 40 -7.26 -2.83 -11.36
N THR A 41 -7.48 -4.12 -11.16
CA THR A 41 -6.50 -5.15 -11.52
C THR A 41 -6.32 -5.21 -13.04
N ALA A 42 -5.22 -5.83 -13.51
CA ALA A 42 -5.00 -6.03 -14.94
C ALA A 42 -6.12 -6.83 -15.61
N ARG A 43 -6.82 -7.68 -14.83
CA ARG A 43 -7.99 -8.47 -15.27
C ARG A 43 -9.32 -7.70 -15.17
N GLY A 44 -9.28 -6.44 -14.77
CA GLY A 44 -10.44 -5.55 -14.75
C GLY A 44 -11.29 -5.60 -13.47
N SER A 45 -10.86 -6.30 -12.42
CA SER A 45 -11.56 -6.34 -11.13
C SER A 45 -11.31 -5.06 -10.34
N ASN A 46 -12.34 -4.51 -9.70
CA ASN A 46 -12.21 -3.35 -8.84
C ASN A 46 -11.81 -3.78 -7.42
N VAL A 47 -10.79 -3.14 -6.87
CA VAL A 47 -10.35 -3.29 -5.48
C VAL A 47 -10.55 -1.95 -4.79
N GLY A 48 -11.22 -1.97 -3.63
CA GLY A 48 -11.46 -0.77 -2.83
C GLY A 48 -10.17 -0.23 -2.19
N PRO A 49 -10.22 0.98 -1.61
CA PRO A 49 -9.08 1.51 -0.87
C PRO A 49 -8.85 0.70 0.41
N GLY A 50 -7.63 0.70 0.92
CA GLY A 50 -7.31 0.02 2.17
C GLY A 50 -5.92 0.32 2.68
N GLU A 51 -5.75 0.19 3.99
CA GLU A 51 -4.44 0.33 4.63
C GLU A 51 -3.72 -1.03 4.67
N TRP A 52 -2.43 -1.04 4.38
CA TRP A 52 -1.60 -2.25 4.39
C TRP A 52 -0.36 -2.05 5.26
N ARG A 53 0.03 -3.09 5.97
CA ARG A 53 1.30 -3.14 6.71
C ARG A 53 2.26 -4.08 6.01
N VAL A 54 3.42 -3.55 5.62
CA VAL A 54 4.54 -4.31 5.06
C VAL A 54 5.65 -4.38 6.09
N ALA A 55 5.93 -5.56 6.62
CA ALA A 55 6.92 -5.75 7.68
C ALA A 55 7.80 -6.97 7.42
N ARG A 56 9.00 -6.98 7.99
CA ARG A 56 9.84 -8.18 7.98
C ARG A 56 9.22 -9.26 8.85
N SER A 57 9.20 -10.49 8.33
CA SER A 57 8.78 -11.64 9.13
C SER A 57 9.94 -12.12 10.01
N PRO A 58 9.68 -12.75 11.18
CA PRO A 58 10.71 -13.37 11.99
C PRO A 58 11.50 -14.47 11.27
N ARG A 59 10.93 -15.06 10.22
CA ARG A 59 11.57 -16.07 9.37
C ARG A 59 12.37 -15.45 8.21
N GLY A 60 12.59 -14.15 8.23
CA GLY A 60 13.14 -13.39 7.11
C GLY A 60 12.07 -13.02 6.07
N GLY A 61 12.48 -12.24 5.08
CA GLY A 61 11.63 -11.72 4.01
C GLY A 61 10.61 -10.68 4.48
N TRP A 62 9.93 -10.06 3.50
CA TRP A 62 8.86 -9.09 3.73
C TRP A 62 7.48 -9.75 3.59
N ARG A 63 6.53 -9.31 4.39
CA ARG A 63 5.12 -9.73 4.33
C ARG A 63 4.22 -8.51 4.30
N ALA A 64 3.25 -8.52 3.40
CA ALA A 64 2.20 -7.51 3.31
C ALA A 64 0.92 -8.08 3.94
N HIS A 65 0.31 -7.32 4.85
CA HIS A 65 -0.92 -7.69 5.52
C HIS A 65 -1.93 -6.54 5.42
N PRO A 66 -3.18 -6.80 5.01
CA PRO A 66 -4.22 -5.79 5.09
C PRO A 66 -4.45 -5.43 6.56
N ARG A 67 -4.58 -4.14 6.85
CA ARG A 67 -5.08 -3.64 8.12
C ARG A 67 -6.60 -3.53 7.98
N ARG A 68 -7.32 -4.24 8.86
CA ARG A 68 -8.77 -4.13 8.96
C ARG A 68 -9.18 -2.79 9.54
#